data_AF-A0A3S0EH40-F1
#
_entry.id   AF-A0A3S0EH40-F1
#
_cell.length_a   1.000
_cell.length_b   1.000
_cell.length_c   1.000
_cell.angle_alpha   90.00
_cell.angle_beta   90.00
_cell.angle_gamma   90.00
#
_symmetry.space_group_name_H-M   'P 1'
#
loop_
_entity.id
_entity.type
_entity.pdbx_description
1 polymer ?
#
loop_
_entity_poly.entity_id
_entity_poly.type
_entity_poly.pdbx_seq_one_letter_code
_entity_poly.pdbx_strand_id
1 'polypeptide(L)'
;MGSSKTNGSVRTEKMVTLKTDLFKDRLNRVYDRMRHSSQSRHLSQKEFFDYLWELKEAALLEGKSSLELPQNWLDKLEEEEALTRGN
;
A
#
# COMPACT_ATOMS: atom_id res chain seq x y z
N MET A 1 39.09 22.94 -15.91
CA MET A 1 38.32 21.71 -16.12
C MET A 1 37.54 21.46 -14.83
N GLY A 2 36.29 21.88 -14.79
CA GLY A 2 35.49 22.00 -13.56
C GLY A 2 34.57 20.80 -13.35
N SER A 3 34.84 20.10 -12.25
CA SER A 3 33.89 19.55 -11.27
C SER A 3 32.75 18.61 -11.69
N SER A 4 32.92 17.37 -11.24
CA SER A 4 31.93 16.38 -10.85
C SER A 4 30.64 16.93 -10.23
N LYS A 5 29.50 16.35 -10.63
CA LYS A 5 28.31 16.13 -9.77
C LYS A 5 27.45 15.02 -10.39
N THR A 6 27.81 13.77 -10.10
CA THR A 6 26.87 12.64 -10.20
C THR A 6 25.85 12.83 -9.10
N ASN A 7 24.72 13.46 -9.43
CA ASN A 7 23.58 13.57 -8.54
C ASN A 7 23.10 12.16 -8.20
N GLY A 8 23.29 11.77 -6.93
CA GLY A 8 22.59 10.64 -6.36
C GLY A 8 21.10 10.90 -6.48
N SER A 9 20.40 10.06 -7.26
CA SER A 9 18.96 9.91 -7.12
C SER A 9 18.70 9.32 -5.74
N VAL A 10 18.60 10.18 -4.74
CA VAL A 10 17.90 9.88 -3.51
C VAL A 10 16.49 9.57 -3.96
N ARG A 11 16.15 8.28 -4.02
CA ARG A 11 14.77 7.81 -4.17
C ARG A 11 14.03 8.35 -2.94
N THR A 12 13.56 9.57 -3.05
CA THR A 12 12.62 10.16 -2.10
C THR A 12 11.38 9.31 -2.24
N GLU A 13 11.21 8.35 -1.33
CA GLU A 13 9.98 7.59 -1.20
C GLU A 13 8.88 8.62 -0.99
N LYS A 14 8.13 8.92 -2.05
CA LYS A 14 7.08 9.92 -2.03
C LYS A 14 6.05 9.47 -1.00
N MET A 15 5.95 10.17 0.13
CA MET A 15 4.89 9.93 1.09
C MET A 15 3.60 10.54 0.53
N VAL A 16 2.53 9.77 0.56
CA VAL A 16 1.21 10.15 0.05
C VAL A 16 0.24 10.13 1.21
N THR A 17 -0.43 11.26 1.41
CA THR A 17 -1.53 11.35 2.36
C THR A 17 -2.81 10.87 1.69
N LEU A 18 -3.43 9.84 2.25
CA LEU A 18 -4.73 9.33 1.82
C LEU A 18 -5.74 9.42 2.94
N LYS A 19 -7.01 9.52 2.57
CA LYS A 19 -8.08 9.41 3.57
C LYS A 19 -8.14 7.97 4.08
N THR A 20 -8.21 7.81 5.39
CA THR A 20 -8.36 6.51 6.07
C THR A 20 -9.57 5.75 5.54
N ASP A 21 -10.64 6.46 5.20
CA ASP A 21 -11.86 5.87 4.64
C ASP A 21 -11.64 5.26 3.24
N LEU A 22 -10.92 5.97 2.36
CA LEU A 22 -10.55 5.48 1.03
C LEU A 22 -9.57 4.29 1.13
N PHE A 23 -8.61 4.38 2.04
CA PHE A 23 -7.65 3.31 2.27
C PHE A 23 -8.33 2.05 2.82
N LYS A 24 -9.28 2.20 3.74
CA LYS A 24 -10.13 1.13 4.26
C LYS A 24 -10.95 0.48 3.15
N ASP A 25 -11.59 1.26 2.28
CA ASP A 25 -12.40 0.72 1.17
C ASP A 25 -11.53 -0.14 0.22
N ARG A 26 -10.35 0.37 -0.16
CA ARG A 26 -9.38 -0.36 -0.97
C ARG A 26 -8.90 -1.66 -0.29
N LEU A 27 -8.48 -1.57 0.97
CA LEU A 27 -8.05 -2.75 1.76
C LEU A 27 -9.15 -3.81 1.86
N ASN A 28 -10.39 -3.40 2.12
CA ASN A 28 -11.52 -4.32 2.22
C ASN A 28 -11.80 -5.04 0.88
N ARG A 29 -11.68 -4.36 -0.26
CA ARG A 29 -11.85 -4.97 -1.59
C ARG A 29 -10.78 -6.02 -1.87
N VAL A 30 -9.53 -5.70 -1.57
CA VAL A 30 -8.41 -6.65 -1.72
C VAL A 30 -8.61 -7.85 -0.79
N TYR A 31 -9.01 -7.62 0.46
CA TYR A 31 -9.28 -8.68 1.44
C TYR A 31 -10.42 -9.63 1.04
N ASP A 32 -11.56 -9.08 0.63
CA ASP A 32 -12.74 -9.85 0.24
C ASP A 32 -12.40 -10.81 -0.91
N ARG A 33 -11.67 -10.32 -1.93
CA ARG A 33 -11.20 -11.14 -3.06
C ARG A 33 -10.11 -12.13 -2.65
N MET A 34 -9.17 -11.74 -1.80
CA MET A 34 -8.12 -12.63 -1.28
C MET A 34 -8.72 -13.82 -0.52
N ARG A 35 -9.79 -13.58 0.26
CA ARG A 35 -10.51 -14.63 0.99
C ARG A 35 -11.30 -15.57 0.07
N HIS A 36 -11.77 -15.05 -1.07
CA HIS A 36 -12.53 -15.81 -2.06
C HIS A 36 -11.63 -16.50 -3.10
N SER A 37 -10.37 -16.08 -3.24
CA SER A 37 -9.40 -16.68 -4.15
C SER A 37 -8.64 -17.81 -3.44
N SER A 38 -8.97 -19.07 -3.74
CA SER A 38 -8.32 -20.27 -3.17
C SER A 38 -6.86 -20.46 -3.62
N GLN A 39 -6.22 -19.47 -4.24
CA GLN A 39 -4.90 -19.62 -4.84
C GLN A 39 -3.81 -19.21 -3.84
N SER A 40 -3.16 -20.22 -3.26
CA SER A 40 -2.11 -20.19 -2.21
C SER A 40 -0.81 -19.41 -2.53
N ARG A 41 -0.83 -18.41 -3.43
CA ARG A 41 0.34 -17.56 -3.74
C ARG A 41 0.51 -16.36 -2.80
N HIS A 42 -0.35 -16.25 -1.80
CA HIS A 42 -0.58 -15.02 -1.04
C HIS A 42 0.18 -14.89 0.29
N LEU A 43 1.09 -15.80 0.66
CA LEU A 43 1.74 -15.73 1.99
C LEU A 43 2.62 -14.47 2.18
N SER A 44 3.44 -14.11 1.18
CA SER A 44 4.23 -12.86 1.24
C SER A 44 3.37 -11.60 1.11
N GLN A 45 2.21 -11.70 0.45
CA GLN A 45 1.23 -10.60 0.38
C GLN A 45 0.44 -10.48 1.68
N LYS A 46 0.26 -11.58 2.42
CA LYS A 46 -0.46 -11.62 3.69
C LYS A 46 0.27 -10.79 4.74
N GLU A 47 1.59 -10.91 4.85
CA GLU A 47 2.36 -10.11 5.81
C GLU A 47 2.31 -8.61 5.50
N PHE A 48 2.43 -8.24 4.23
CA PHE A 48 2.30 -6.84 3.81
C PHE A 48 0.87 -6.31 4.00
N PHE A 49 -0.13 -7.14 3.71
CA PHE A 49 -1.54 -6.82 3.91
C PHE A 49 -1.89 -6.67 5.40
N ASP A 50 -1.46 -7.60 6.25
CA ASP A 50 -1.60 -7.52 7.72
C ASP A 50 -0.99 -6.21 8.23
N TYR A 51 0.20 -5.86 7.77
CA TYR A 51 0.84 -4.60 8.15
C TYR A 51 0.00 -3.36 7.75
N LEU A 52 -0.50 -3.30 6.51
CA LEU A 52 -1.38 -2.21 6.07
C LEU A 52 -2.70 -2.19 6.84
N TRP A 53 -3.22 -3.35 7.23
CA TRP A 53 -4.42 -3.50 8.03
C TRP A 53 -4.21 -2.95 9.44
N GLU A 54 -3.12 -3.32 10.11
CA GLU A 54 -2.73 -2.77 11.41
C GLU A 54 -2.57 -1.25 11.36
N LEU A 55 -1.99 -0.72 10.27
CA LEU A 55 -1.77 0.70 10.09
C LEU A 55 -3.11 1.47 9.93
N LYS A 56 -4.08 0.87 9.23
CA LYS A 56 -5.47 1.35 9.20
C LYS A 56 -6.10 1.29 10.60
N GLU A 57 -5.98 0.18 11.32
CA GLU A 57 -6.55 0.03 12.66
C GLU A 57 -5.97 1.07 13.62
N ALA A 58 -4.66 1.31 13.56
CA ALA A 58 -3.97 2.34 14.32
C ALA A 58 -4.51 3.74 14.00
N ALA A 59 -4.70 4.08 12.72
CA ALA A 59 -5.30 5.37 12.35
C ALA A 59 -6.76 5.52 12.79
N LEU A 60 -7.55 4.44 12.75
CA LEU A 60 -8.92 4.47 13.25
C LEU A 60 -8.94 4.66 14.78
N LEU A 61 -8.05 3.98 15.51
CA LEU A 61 -7.89 4.13 16.96
C LEU A 61 -7.42 5.53 17.36
N GLU A 62 -6.51 6.13 16.59
CA GLU A 62 -6.07 7.51 16.78
C GLU A 62 -7.11 8.56 16.32
N GLY A 63 -8.21 8.13 15.68
CA GLY A 63 -9.21 9.05 15.11
C GLY A 63 -8.69 9.85 13.91
N LYS A 64 -7.61 9.40 13.26
CA LYS A 64 -7.02 10.04 12.09
C LYS A 64 -7.89 9.78 10.87
N SER A 65 -8.40 10.86 10.28
CA SER A 65 -9.14 10.80 9.01
C SER A 65 -8.24 10.61 7.79
N SER A 66 -6.92 10.74 7.98
CA SER A 66 -5.91 10.61 6.94
C SER A 66 -4.70 9.82 7.41
N LEU A 67 -4.12 9.05 6.51
CA LEU A 67 -2.96 8.19 6.67
C LEU A 67 -1.86 8.64 5.71
N GLU A 68 -0.63 8.76 6.21
CA GLU A 68 0.54 9.01 5.38
C GLU A 68 1.28 7.70 5.14
N LEU A 69 1.35 7.30 3.88
CA LEU A 69 1.93 6.03 3.45
C LEU A 69 2.91 6.28 2.30
N PRO A 70 4.01 5.52 2.19
CA PRO A 70 4.85 5.57 1.00
C PRO A 70 4.04 5.23 -0.26
N GLN A 71 4.24 5.99 -1.33
CA GLN A 71 3.60 5.78 -2.63
C GLN A 71 3.84 4.34 -3.14
N ASN A 72 5.04 3.80 -2.89
CA ASN A 72 5.39 2.44 -3.25
C ASN A 72 4.46 1.37 -2.63
N TRP A 73 3.84 1.65 -1.48
CA TRP A 73 2.87 0.73 -0.87
C TRP A 73 1.50 0.81 -1.54
N LEU A 74 1.12 2.00 -2.01
CA LEU A 74 -0.08 2.19 -2.81
C LEU A 74 0.05 1.55 -4.17
N ASP A 75 1.18 1.75 -4.85
CA ASP A 75 1.47 1.10 -6.13
C ASP A 75 1.35 -0.42 -5.99
N LYS A 76 1.95 -1.02 -4.95
CA LYS A 76 1.77 -2.46 -4.67
C LYS A 76 0.32 -2.87 -4.44
N LEU A 77 -0.44 -2.08 -3.69
CA LEU A 77 -1.85 -2.38 -3.41
C LEU A 77 -2.72 -2.23 -4.68
N GLU A 78 -2.41 -1.27 -5.54
CA GLU A 78 -3.05 -1.06 -6.84
C GLU A 78 -2.64 -2.13 -7.86
N GLU A 79 -1.38 -2.58 -7.86
CA GLU A 79 -0.92 -3.73 -8.64
C GLU A 79 -1.69 -4.99 -8.24
N GLU A 80 -1.90 -5.24 -6.95
CA GLU A 80 -2.71 -6.36 -6.47
C GLU A 80 -4.19 -6.20 -6.85
N GLU A 81 -4.76 -4.99 -6.71
CA GLU A 81 -6.12 -4.72 -7.19
C GLU A 81 -6.23 -4.94 -8.71
N ALA A 82 -5.23 -4.53 -9.49
CA ALA A 82 -5.21 -4.68 -10.95
C ALA A 82 -5.03 -6.13 -11.39
N LEU A 83 -4.10 -6.87 -10.77
CA LEU A 83 -3.88 -8.30 -11.00
C LEU A 83 -5.14 -9.11 -10.68
N THR A 84 -5.89 -8.69 -9.66
CA THR A 84 -7.16 -9.32 -9.30
C THR A 84 -8.34 -8.90 -10.20
N ARG A 85 -8.26 -7.82 -11.00
CA ARG A 85 -9.30 -7.41 -11.97
C ARG A 85 -9.11 -8.03 -13.36
N GLY A 86 -7.96 -8.65 -13.65
CA GLY A 86 -7.60 -9.20 -14.96
C GLY A 86 -8.04 -10.64 -15.26
N ASN A 87 -8.98 -11.23 -14.52
CA ASN A 87 -9.47 -12.60 -14.73
C ASN A 87 -10.99 -12.71 -14.62
#